data_AF-A0AAV1Y6T1-F1
#
_entry.id   AF-A0AAV1Y6T1-F1
#
_cell.length_a   1.000
_cell.length_b   1.000
_cell.length_c   1.000
_cell.angle_alpha   90.00
_cell.angle_beta   90.00
_cell.angle_gamma   90.00
#
_symmetry.space_group_name_H-M   'P 1'
#
loop_
_entity.id
_entity.type
_entity.pdbx_description
1 polymer ?
#
loop_
_entity_poly.entity_id
_entity_poly.type
_entity_poly.pdbx_seq_one_letter_code
_entity_poly.pdbx_strand_id
1 'polypeptide(L)'
;MLNPSYIYRAVSASKDVTFNAHFEEEHKNKGTDKVCDQQDQVPHNDGANYDDEASEETEPEEEEECKLESDKELDIGPLFSLKEQLEKDKDDESLRKWKEQLLGSVDVSAVGENKDPEVKIVSLTIICPARPDLILPIPFTTDSKRSVFILKEGSQYKLKFTFNVSNNIVSGLKYTNVVWKTGVRVENTKRMLGTFSPQQEPYTYELEEEMTPSGLFARGTYSARTKFVDDDRKCYLDAKYHFEIQKNWPIPH
;
A
#
# COMPACT_ATOMS: atom_id res chain seq x y z
N MET A 1 -18.62 -38.05 -14.11
CA MET A 1 -18.63 -36.59 -14.37
C MET A 1 -17.41 -36.02 -13.68
N LEU A 2 -16.51 -35.38 -14.43
CA LEU A 2 -15.20 -34.93 -13.97
C LEU A 2 -15.07 -33.43 -14.24
N ASN A 3 -14.77 -32.64 -13.21
CA ASN A 3 -14.45 -31.22 -13.36
C ASN A 3 -12.92 -31.08 -13.50
N PRO A 4 -12.39 -30.48 -14.58
CA PRO A 4 -10.98 -30.13 -14.66
C PRO A 4 -10.74 -28.77 -13.98
N SER A 5 -10.06 -28.79 -12.83
CA SER A 5 -9.52 -27.59 -12.20
C SER A 5 -8.26 -27.13 -12.94
N TYR A 6 -8.33 -26.01 -13.65
CA TYR A 6 -7.15 -25.37 -14.23
C TYR A 6 -6.39 -24.59 -13.15
N ILE A 7 -5.16 -25.01 -12.87
CA ILE A 7 -4.21 -24.26 -12.04
C ILE A 7 -3.13 -23.69 -12.97
N TYR A 8 -3.16 -22.38 -13.20
CA TYR A 8 -2.01 -21.67 -13.76
C TYR A 8 -1.21 -21.06 -12.60
N ARG A 9 -0.04 -21.65 -12.32
CA ARG A 9 1.01 -21.00 -11.52
C ARG A 9 1.83 -20.12 -12.45
N ALA A 10 1.84 -18.82 -12.22
CA ALA A 10 2.94 -17.98 -12.68
C ALA A 10 4.14 -18.23 -11.76
N VAL A 11 5.24 -18.76 -12.31
CA VAL A 11 6.51 -18.90 -11.61
C VAL A 11 7.41 -17.76 -12.09
N SER A 12 7.68 -16.78 -11.22
CA SER A 12 8.70 -15.78 -11.51
C SER A 12 10.07 -16.44 -11.46
N ALA A 13 10.77 -16.45 -12.60
CA ALA A 13 12.07 -17.10 -12.76
C ALA A 13 13.18 -16.06 -12.91
N SER A 14 13.49 -15.34 -11.82
CA SER A 14 14.70 -14.53 -11.73
C SER A 14 15.93 -15.44 -11.67
N LYS A 15 16.62 -15.60 -12.79
CA LYS A 15 17.98 -16.16 -12.83
C LYS A 15 18.98 -15.08 -12.46
N ASP A 16 20.03 -15.47 -11.75
CA ASP A 16 21.07 -14.59 -11.24
C ASP A 16 21.70 -13.70 -12.32
N VAL A 17 21.69 -12.38 -12.06
CA VAL A 17 22.57 -11.41 -12.73
C VAL A 17 23.47 -10.82 -11.65
N THR A 18 24.62 -11.47 -11.44
CA THR A 18 25.64 -11.02 -10.48
C THR A 18 26.29 -9.73 -10.98
N PHE A 19 25.93 -8.59 -10.40
CA PHE A 19 26.61 -7.32 -10.68
C PHE A 19 27.81 -7.15 -9.74
N ASN A 20 29.01 -7.16 -10.30
CA ASN A 20 30.26 -7.10 -9.56
C ASN A 20 30.71 -5.63 -9.46
N ALA A 21 30.66 -5.03 -8.27
CA ALA A 21 31.09 -3.66 -8.03
C ALA A 21 32.06 -3.60 -6.85
N HIS A 22 33.36 -3.65 -7.15
CA HIS A 22 34.43 -3.50 -6.18
C HIS A 22 34.77 -2.02 -6.03
N PHE A 23 34.38 -1.40 -4.91
CA PHE A 23 34.96 -0.14 -4.46
C PHE A 23 35.10 -0.15 -2.93
N GLU A 24 36.35 -0.23 -2.48
CA GLU A 24 36.73 0.13 -1.12
C GLU A 24 36.87 1.66 -1.06
N GLU A 25 36.40 2.28 0.03
CA GLU A 25 37.25 3.25 0.73
C GLU A 25 36.82 3.42 2.20
N GLU A 26 37.80 3.55 3.09
CA GLU A 26 37.60 3.67 4.53
C GLU A 26 37.21 5.10 4.95
N HIS A 27 36.40 5.25 5.99
CA HIS A 27 36.63 6.32 6.96
C HIS A 27 36.40 5.85 8.41
N LYS A 28 37.51 5.72 9.16
CA LYS A 28 37.52 5.56 10.62
C LYS A 28 37.48 6.91 11.33
N ASN A 29 36.73 7.02 12.45
CA ASN A 29 36.96 7.84 13.67
C ASN A 29 35.61 8.26 14.30
N LYS A 30 35.45 8.50 15.62
CA LYS A 30 36.14 8.05 16.86
C LYS A 30 35.39 8.68 18.06
N GLY A 31 34.98 7.90 19.07
CA GLY A 31 34.56 8.42 20.39
C GLY A 31 33.28 9.29 20.41
N THR A 32 32.66 9.59 21.55
CA THR A 32 32.91 9.22 22.95
C THR A 32 31.61 9.35 23.75
N ASP A 33 31.52 8.64 24.87
CA ASP A 33 30.37 8.63 25.78
C ASP A 33 29.96 10.01 26.30
N LYS A 34 28.65 10.21 26.53
CA LYS A 34 28.14 10.84 27.77
C LYS A 34 26.75 10.30 28.16
N VAL A 35 26.74 9.47 29.20
CA VAL A 35 25.59 9.29 30.09
C VAL A 35 25.48 10.53 31.00
N CYS A 36 24.26 10.97 31.30
CA CYS A 36 23.99 11.71 32.53
C CYS A 36 22.62 11.33 33.09
N ASP A 37 22.59 11.13 34.40
CA ASP A 37 21.46 10.65 35.18
C ASP A 37 20.47 11.77 35.58
N GLN A 38 19.26 11.35 35.97
CA GLN A 38 18.45 11.72 37.17
C GLN A 38 18.75 13.05 37.92
N GLN A 39 17.80 13.77 38.55
CA GLN A 39 16.54 13.39 39.21
C GLN A 39 15.72 14.66 39.60
N ASP A 40 14.42 14.48 39.92
CA ASP A 40 13.52 15.24 40.84
C ASP A 40 13.42 16.80 40.78
N GLN A 41 12.26 17.46 40.91
CA GLN A 41 11.30 17.41 42.04
C GLN A 41 9.91 17.98 41.67
N VAL A 42 8.89 17.62 42.47
CA VAL A 42 7.53 18.21 42.51
C VAL A 42 7.32 18.91 43.87
N PRO A 43 6.43 19.92 43.98
CA PRO A 43 5.28 19.70 44.87
C PRO A 43 3.93 20.37 44.45
N HIS A 44 2.86 19.83 45.04
CA HIS A 44 1.46 20.32 45.19
C HIS A 44 1.28 21.85 45.43
N ASN A 45 0.12 22.52 45.28
CA ASN A 45 -1.29 22.15 44.95
C ASN A 45 -1.96 23.37 44.23
N ASP A 46 -3.27 23.59 44.02
CA ASP A 46 -4.57 23.03 44.50
C ASP A 46 -5.73 23.38 43.52
N GLY A 47 -6.96 22.93 43.78
CA GLY A 47 -8.21 23.59 43.33
C GLY A 47 -9.00 22.95 42.19
N ALA A 48 -10.31 22.75 42.39
CA ALA A 48 -11.23 22.12 41.43
C ALA A 48 -12.15 23.13 40.72
N ASN A 49 -12.54 22.82 39.47
CA ASN A 49 -13.93 22.95 39.03
C ASN A 49 -14.24 21.96 37.89
N TYR A 50 -15.45 21.41 37.86
CA TYR A 50 -16.00 20.74 36.68
C TYR A 50 -16.92 21.74 35.99
N ASP A 51 -16.64 22.07 34.73
CA ASP A 51 -17.62 22.63 33.81
C ASP A 51 -17.50 21.93 32.46
N ASP A 52 -18.66 21.60 31.90
CA ASP A 52 -18.88 20.81 30.69
C ASP A 52 -18.93 21.76 29.49
N GLU A 53 -17.91 21.74 28.62
CA GLU A 53 -17.92 22.43 27.34
C GLU A 53 -17.34 21.54 26.25
N ALA A 54 -18.00 21.54 25.10
CA ALA A 54 -17.73 20.61 24.01
C ALA A 54 -16.39 20.95 23.30
N SER A 55 -15.33 20.21 23.64
CA SER A 55 -14.07 20.30 22.90
C SER A 55 -14.24 19.71 21.50
N GLU A 56 -14.21 20.58 20.48
CA GLU A 56 -14.18 20.22 19.07
C GLU A 56 -13.12 19.15 18.80
N GLU A 57 -13.47 18.07 18.09
CA GLU A 57 -12.49 17.10 17.60
C GLU A 57 -11.54 17.81 16.63
N THR A 58 -10.38 18.26 17.11
CA THR A 58 -9.34 18.83 16.27
C THR A 58 -8.86 17.74 15.30
N GLU A 59 -9.20 17.87 14.01
CA GLU A 59 -8.55 17.08 12.96
C GLU A 59 -7.03 17.33 13.08
N PRO A 60 -6.19 16.30 13.27
CA PRO A 60 -4.75 16.51 13.32
C PRO A 60 -4.27 16.89 11.91
N GLU A 61 -3.87 18.17 11.76
CA GLU A 61 -3.30 18.70 10.52
C GLU A 61 -1.99 17.95 10.14
N GLU A 62 -1.69 17.95 8.84
CA GLU A 62 -0.80 16.97 8.19
C GLU A 62 0.71 17.24 8.38
N GLU A 63 1.23 17.24 9.62
CA GLU A 63 2.67 17.45 9.88
C GLU A 63 3.30 16.38 10.80
N GLU A 64 3.68 15.23 10.23
CA GLU A 64 4.85 14.42 10.66
C GLU A 64 5.29 13.51 9.50
N GLU A 65 5.85 14.13 8.46
CA GLU A 65 6.64 13.43 7.45
C GLU A 65 7.97 13.01 8.10
N CYS A 66 8.01 11.79 8.63
CA CYS A 66 9.18 11.25 9.33
C CYS A 66 10.42 11.30 8.41
N LYS A 67 11.33 12.25 8.66
CA LYS A 67 12.52 12.55 7.85
C LYS A 67 13.60 11.47 7.93
N LEU A 68 13.37 10.34 7.26
CA LEU A 68 14.33 9.28 6.90
C LEU A 68 13.81 8.64 5.59
N GLU A 69 14.54 8.56 4.47
CA GLU A 69 15.90 8.97 4.13
C GLU A 69 15.87 9.79 2.81
N SER A 70 17.01 10.09 2.19
CA SER A 70 17.03 10.87 0.94
C SER A 70 16.44 10.11 -0.24
N ASP A 71 15.16 10.35 -0.56
CA ASP A 71 14.62 10.14 -1.90
C ASP A 71 15.38 11.04 -2.87
N LYS A 72 16.47 10.51 -3.44
CA LYS A 72 17.13 11.13 -4.59
C LYS A 72 16.12 11.12 -5.72
N GLU A 73 15.59 12.29 -6.06
CA GLU A 73 14.62 12.47 -7.14
C GLU A 73 15.21 11.87 -8.43
N LEU A 74 14.72 10.69 -8.79
CA LEU A 74 15.17 9.98 -9.98
C LEU A 74 14.58 10.69 -11.19
N ASP A 75 15.44 11.06 -12.14
CA ASP A 75 14.96 11.56 -13.43
C ASP A 75 14.34 10.39 -14.21
N ILE A 76 13.02 10.30 -14.16
CA ILE A 76 12.20 9.27 -14.82
C ILE A 76 12.20 9.47 -16.36
N GLY A 77 12.65 10.63 -16.84
CA GLY A 77 12.67 10.99 -18.25
C GLY A 77 11.29 11.39 -18.79
N PRO A 78 11.19 11.68 -20.10
CA PRO A 78 9.95 12.15 -20.71
C PRO A 78 8.92 11.03 -20.90
N LEU A 79 7.67 11.32 -20.52
CA LEU A 79 6.54 10.42 -20.66
C LEU A 79 6.16 10.20 -22.15
N PHE A 80 6.12 8.93 -22.58
CA PHE A 80 5.67 8.48 -23.90
C PHE A 80 4.40 7.65 -23.76
N SER A 81 3.53 7.67 -24.79
CA SER A 81 2.42 6.70 -24.83
C SER A 81 2.94 5.32 -25.26
N LEU A 82 2.33 4.26 -24.74
CA LEU A 82 2.67 2.89 -25.13
C LEU A 82 2.55 2.67 -26.64
N LYS A 83 1.58 3.32 -27.30
CA LYS A 83 1.41 3.30 -28.76
C LYS A 83 2.60 3.97 -29.49
N GLU A 84 3.05 5.15 -29.06
CA GLU A 84 4.26 5.80 -29.60
C GLU A 84 5.49 4.89 -29.47
N GLN A 85 5.62 4.20 -28.33
CA GLN A 85 6.75 3.31 -28.08
C GLN A 85 6.69 2.04 -28.93
N LEU A 86 5.51 1.46 -29.16
CA LEU A 86 5.35 0.28 -30.02
C LEU A 86 5.59 0.59 -31.50
N GLU A 87 5.10 1.73 -32.00
CA GLU A 87 5.28 2.15 -33.40
C GLU A 87 6.76 2.43 -33.76
N LYS A 88 7.55 3.00 -32.84
CA LYS A 88 8.98 3.27 -33.05
C LYS A 88 9.81 2.02 -33.33
N ASP A 89 9.47 0.91 -32.67
CA ASP A 89 10.30 -0.31 -32.68
C ASP A 89 9.65 -1.43 -33.53
N LYS A 90 8.65 -1.11 -34.36
CA LYS A 90 7.91 -2.07 -35.19
C LYS A 90 8.80 -2.83 -36.19
N ASP A 91 9.85 -2.18 -36.67
CA ASP A 91 10.77 -2.69 -37.68
C ASP A 91 11.95 -3.48 -37.04
N ASP A 92 12.06 -3.50 -35.70
CA ASP A 92 13.03 -4.29 -34.95
C ASP A 92 12.38 -5.55 -34.36
N GLU A 93 12.66 -6.71 -34.96
CA GLU A 93 12.12 -8.00 -34.51
C GLU A 93 12.54 -8.37 -33.08
N SER A 94 13.71 -7.92 -32.63
CA SER A 94 14.25 -8.24 -31.30
C SER A 94 13.54 -7.43 -30.21
N LEU A 95 13.38 -6.13 -30.42
CA LEU A 95 12.64 -5.24 -29.52
C LEU A 95 11.16 -5.59 -29.48
N ARG A 96 10.55 -5.94 -30.62
CA ARG A 96 9.16 -6.39 -30.66
C ARG A 96 8.94 -7.66 -29.83
N LYS A 97 9.76 -8.70 -30.00
CA LYS A 97 9.68 -9.93 -29.20
C LYS A 97 9.92 -9.69 -27.71
N TRP A 98 10.85 -8.80 -27.35
CA TRP A 98 11.12 -8.43 -25.96
C TRP A 98 9.92 -7.70 -25.32
N LYS A 99 9.28 -6.78 -26.04
CA LYS A 99 8.05 -6.12 -25.57
C LYS A 99 6.87 -7.07 -25.45
N GLU A 100 6.68 -7.98 -26.41
CA GLU A 100 5.65 -9.03 -26.33
C GLU A 100 5.83 -9.91 -25.08
N GLN A 101 7.08 -10.17 -24.65
CA GLN A 101 7.37 -10.91 -23.42
C GLN A 101 7.09 -10.11 -22.14
N LEU A 102 7.34 -8.79 -22.12
CA LEU A 102 7.14 -7.95 -20.94
C LEU A 102 5.68 -7.52 -20.75
N LEU A 103 5.04 -7.10 -21.83
CA LEU A 103 3.69 -6.53 -21.81
C LEU A 103 2.63 -7.64 -21.83
N GLY A 104 2.96 -8.81 -22.37
CA GLY A 104 2.01 -9.87 -22.68
C GLY A 104 1.16 -9.51 -23.90
N SER A 105 -0.04 -10.09 -23.98
CA SER A 105 -1.02 -9.80 -25.03
C SER A 105 -1.77 -8.49 -24.76
N VAL A 106 -1.06 -7.36 -24.79
CA VAL A 106 -1.69 -6.03 -24.78
C VAL A 106 -2.39 -5.80 -26.10
N ASP A 107 -3.69 -5.48 -26.04
CA ASP A 107 -4.43 -5.04 -27.21
C ASP A 107 -4.03 -3.61 -27.59
N VAL A 108 -3.12 -3.50 -28.56
CA VAL A 108 -2.63 -2.22 -29.11
C VAL A 108 -3.76 -1.36 -29.70
N SER A 109 -4.92 -1.95 -30.04
CA SER A 109 -6.09 -1.19 -30.51
C SER A 109 -6.92 -0.58 -29.36
N ALA A 110 -6.86 -1.17 -28.16
CA ALA A 110 -7.46 -0.62 -26.94
C ALA A 110 -6.55 0.43 -26.27
N VAL A 111 -5.25 0.40 -26.55
CA VAL A 111 -4.26 1.38 -26.08
C VAL A 111 -4.27 2.61 -26.99
N GLY A 112 -4.89 3.68 -26.50
CA GLY A 112 -4.95 4.97 -27.20
C GLY A 112 -3.61 5.72 -27.28
N GLU A 113 -3.67 6.95 -27.78
CA GLU A 113 -2.52 7.88 -27.78
C GLU A 113 -2.32 8.59 -26.43
N ASN A 114 -3.09 8.20 -25.41
CA ASN A 114 -3.02 8.78 -24.08
C ASN A 114 -1.67 8.47 -23.43
N LYS A 115 -0.98 9.50 -22.94
CA LYS A 115 0.28 9.37 -22.21
C LYS A 115 0.05 9.07 -20.73
N ASP A 116 -1.10 9.47 -20.20
CA ASP A 116 -1.45 9.28 -18.81
C ASP A 116 -1.98 7.86 -18.55
N PRO A 117 -1.30 7.03 -17.74
CA PRO A 117 -1.85 5.76 -17.28
C PRO A 117 -3.09 5.97 -16.40
N GLU A 118 -3.96 4.96 -16.34
CA GLU A 118 -5.16 4.98 -15.48
C GLU A 118 -5.29 3.67 -14.70
N VAL A 119 -5.18 3.77 -13.37
CA VAL A 119 -5.42 2.67 -12.42
C VAL A 119 -6.78 2.86 -11.76
N LYS A 120 -7.61 1.82 -11.79
CA LYS A 120 -8.86 1.76 -11.04
C LYS A 120 -8.76 0.68 -9.98
N ILE A 121 -8.64 1.07 -8.71
CA ILE A 121 -8.69 0.12 -7.59
C ILE A 121 -10.15 -0.33 -7.41
N VAL A 122 -10.40 -1.64 -7.58
CA VAL A 122 -11.74 -2.25 -7.59
C VAL A 122 -12.16 -2.73 -6.21
N SER A 123 -11.26 -3.37 -5.47
CA SER A 123 -11.57 -3.90 -4.15
C SER A 123 -10.33 -4.16 -3.28
N LEU A 124 -10.51 -4.05 -1.98
CA LEU A 124 -9.64 -4.60 -0.95
C LEU A 124 -10.24 -5.92 -0.46
N THR A 125 -9.48 -7.02 -0.53
CA THR A 125 -9.87 -8.32 0.03
C THR A 125 -9.02 -8.62 1.26
N ILE A 126 -9.66 -9.04 2.35
CA ILE A 126 -8.96 -9.55 3.55
C ILE A 126 -9.08 -11.07 3.54
N ILE A 127 -7.92 -11.73 3.47
CA ILE A 127 -7.79 -13.19 3.47
C ILE A 127 -7.41 -13.64 4.87
N CYS A 128 -8.18 -14.55 5.46
CA CYS A 128 -7.90 -15.12 6.78
C CYS A 128 -7.88 -16.66 6.68
N PRO A 129 -6.81 -17.37 7.08
CA PRO A 129 -6.65 -18.82 6.83
C PRO A 129 -7.77 -19.75 7.32
N ALA A 130 -8.65 -19.28 8.22
CA ALA A 130 -9.74 -20.04 8.83
C ALA A 130 -11.15 -19.50 8.52
N ARG A 131 -11.32 -18.55 7.59
CA ARG A 131 -12.63 -17.96 7.22
C ARG A 131 -12.70 -17.66 5.71
N PRO A 132 -13.90 -17.49 5.14
CA PRO A 132 -14.04 -16.94 3.79
C PRO A 132 -13.40 -15.55 3.66
N ASP A 133 -12.82 -15.27 2.48
CA ASP A 133 -12.32 -13.95 2.10
C ASP A 133 -13.39 -12.87 2.32
N LEU A 134 -13.02 -11.76 2.95
CA LEU A 134 -13.88 -10.59 3.07
C LEU A 134 -13.52 -9.58 1.99
N ILE A 135 -14.38 -9.49 0.96
CA ILE A 135 -14.18 -8.60 -0.20
C ILE A 135 -14.90 -7.27 0.06
N LEU A 136 -14.16 -6.17 -0.01
CA LEU A 136 -14.62 -4.81 0.20
C LEU A 136 -14.50 -4.03 -1.12
N PRO A 137 -15.60 -3.78 -1.85
CA PRO A 137 -15.59 -2.94 -3.03
C PRO A 137 -15.13 -1.51 -2.73
N ILE A 138 -14.46 -0.88 -3.69
CA ILE A 138 -14.00 0.50 -3.63
C ILE A 138 -14.78 1.32 -4.70
N PRO A 139 -15.32 2.52 -4.37
CA PRO A 139 -15.26 3.22 -3.08
C PRO A 139 -16.01 2.46 -1.97
N PHE A 140 -15.49 2.57 -0.75
CA PHE A 140 -16.04 1.88 0.42
C PHE A 140 -17.47 2.34 0.70
N THR A 141 -18.38 1.39 0.89
CA THR A 141 -19.82 1.66 1.07
C THR A 141 -20.15 2.10 2.50
N THR A 142 -19.70 3.28 2.91
CA THR A 142 -20.09 3.90 4.19
C THR A 142 -20.03 5.42 4.17
N ASP A 143 -21.20 6.06 4.27
CA ASP A 143 -21.35 7.52 4.36
C ASP A 143 -21.10 8.05 5.80
N SER A 144 -20.36 7.29 6.63
CA SER A 144 -20.22 7.56 8.08
C SER A 144 -18.94 6.94 8.67
N LYS A 145 -18.57 7.31 9.92
CA LYS A 145 -17.48 6.68 10.70
C LYS A 145 -17.74 5.20 11.09
N ARG A 146 -18.63 4.48 10.39
CA ARG A 146 -18.90 3.05 10.63
C ARG A 146 -17.77 2.17 10.10
N SER A 147 -17.47 1.11 10.85
CA SER A 147 -16.49 0.10 10.45
C SER A 147 -16.98 -0.68 9.21
N VAL A 148 -16.15 -0.73 8.17
CA VAL A 148 -16.42 -1.55 6.96
C VAL A 148 -16.14 -3.04 7.18
N PHE A 149 -15.32 -3.38 8.17
CA PHE A 149 -15.07 -4.75 8.58
C PHE A 149 -14.67 -4.87 10.06
N ILE A 150 -14.70 -6.12 10.55
CA ILE A 150 -14.28 -6.51 11.90
C ILE A 150 -13.26 -7.63 11.77
N LEU A 151 -12.10 -7.46 12.40
CA LEU A 151 -11.09 -8.51 12.60
C LEU A 151 -11.16 -9.06 14.02
N LYS A 152 -10.77 -10.32 14.18
CA LYS A 152 -10.47 -10.87 15.52
C LYS A 152 -9.08 -10.42 15.94
N GLU A 153 -8.86 -10.22 17.24
CA GLU A 153 -7.52 -10.06 17.83
C GLU A 153 -6.66 -11.33 17.65
N GLY A 154 -5.36 -11.16 17.42
CA GLY A 154 -4.40 -12.27 17.32
C GLY A 154 -4.65 -13.21 16.15
N SER A 155 -5.32 -12.75 15.08
CA SER A 155 -5.54 -13.51 13.86
C SER A 155 -4.56 -13.11 12.77
N GLN A 156 -4.00 -14.09 12.09
CA GLN A 156 -3.31 -13.89 10.82
C GLN A 156 -4.28 -13.41 9.75
N TYR A 157 -3.86 -12.43 8.96
CA TYR A 157 -4.56 -11.98 7.77
C TYR A 157 -3.56 -11.56 6.68
N LYS A 158 -4.07 -11.47 5.45
CA LYS A 158 -3.39 -10.80 4.33
C LYS A 158 -4.35 -9.83 3.66
N LEU A 159 -3.80 -8.74 3.12
CA LEU A 159 -4.54 -7.84 2.26
C LEU A 159 -4.24 -8.16 0.80
N LYS A 160 -5.27 -8.31 -0.02
CA LYS A 160 -5.19 -8.53 -1.46
C LYS A 160 -5.97 -7.45 -2.19
N PHE A 161 -5.28 -6.65 -2.99
CA PHE A 161 -5.92 -5.64 -3.84
C PHE A 161 -6.31 -6.25 -5.18
N THR A 162 -7.40 -5.74 -5.75
CA THR A 162 -7.77 -6.01 -7.14
C THR A 162 -7.94 -4.69 -7.87
N PHE A 163 -7.31 -4.53 -9.02
CA PHE A 163 -7.31 -3.28 -9.77
C PHE A 163 -7.17 -3.49 -11.28
N ASN A 164 -7.72 -2.57 -12.06
CA ASN A 164 -7.51 -2.52 -13.51
C ASN A 164 -6.47 -1.46 -13.86
N VAL A 165 -5.70 -1.71 -14.92
CA VAL A 165 -4.78 -0.74 -15.53
C VAL A 165 -5.17 -0.55 -16.99
N SER A 166 -5.19 0.70 -17.43
CA SER A 166 -5.62 1.10 -18.78
C SER A 166 -4.85 2.33 -19.26
N ASN A 167 -5.05 2.68 -20.53
CA ASN A 167 -4.40 3.79 -21.27
C ASN A 167 -2.89 3.62 -21.51
N ASN A 168 -2.07 3.50 -20.45
CA ASN A 168 -0.61 3.41 -20.55
C ASN A 168 -0.04 2.48 -19.46
N ILE A 169 1.27 2.22 -19.50
CA ILE A 169 2.01 1.54 -18.43
C ILE A 169 2.04 2.42 -17.18
N VAL A 170 1.77 1.84 -16.02
CA VAL A 170 1.92 2.49 -14.71
C VAL A 170 3.29 2.11 -14.16
N SER A 171 4.20 3.08 -14.00
CA SER A 171 5.55 2.85 -13.48
C SER A 171 5.62 3.09 -11.98
N GLY A 172 6.13 2.11 -11.23
CA GLY A 172 6.39 2.26 -9.80
C GLY A 172 5.16 2.59 -8.95
N LEU A 173 4.05 1.88 -9.17
CA LEU A 173 2.84 2.02 -8.35
C LEU A 173 3.16 1.68 -6.88
N LYS A 174 3.01 2.65 -5.99
CA LYS A 174 3.24 2.56 -4.55
C LYS A 174 1.92 2.54 -3.80
N TYR A 175 1.81 1.62 -2.86
CA TYR A 175 0.79 1.56 -1.83
C TYR A 175 1.29 2.26 -0.56
N THR A 176 0.45 3.08 0.05
CA THR A 176 0.64 3.56 1.42
C THR A 176 -0.62 3.30 2.23
N ASN A 177 -0.49 2.84 3.46
CA ASN A 177 -1.59 2.70 4.41
C ASN A 177 -1.15 3.14 5.79
N VAL A 178 -1.79 4.19 6.29
CA VAL A 178 -1.57 4.71 7.65
C VAL A 178 -2.77 4.31 8.49
N VAL A 179 -2.53 3.83 9.71
CA VAL A 179 -3.58 3.39 10.63
C VAL A 179 -3.47 4.16 11.94
N TRP A 180 -4.60 4.59 12.47
CA TRP A 180 -4.73 5.29 13.75
C TRP A 180 -5.69 4.56 14.68
N LYS A 181 -5.44 4.69 15.98
CA LYS A 181 -6.31 4.25 17.07
C LYS A 181 -6.51 5.41 18.02
N THR A 182 -7.76 5.85 18.22
CA THR A 182 -8.09 6.99 19.10
C THR A 182 -7.24 8.24 18.79
N GLY A 183 -7.15 8.60 17.50
CA GLY A 183 -6.35 9.74 17.02
C GLY A 183 -4.84 9.51 16.94
N VAL A 184 -4.28 8.54 17.66
CA VAL A 184 -2.84 8.23 17.66
C VAL A 184 -2.50 7.32 16.47
N ARG A 185 -1.50 7.70 15.67
CA ARG A 185 -0.97 6.86 14.58
C ARG A 185 -0.27 5.64 15.17
N VAL A 186 -0.74 4.45 14.82
CA VAL A 186 -0.21 3.16 15.31
C VAL A 186 0.58 2.39 14.26
N GLU A 187 0.38 2.69 12.97
CA GLU A 187 1.05 2.01 11.86
C GLU A 187 1.21 2.94 10.64
N ASN A 188 2.25 2.73 9.85
CA ASN A 188 2.40 3.30 8.51
C ASN A 188 3.18 2.33 7.62
N THR A 189 2.48 1.73 6.67
CA THR A 189 3.02 0.77 5.72
C THR A 189 3.14 1.42 4.35
N LYS A 190 4.37 1.56 3.84
CA LYS A 190 4.68 1.98 2.47
C LYS A 190 5.25 0.78 1.70
N ARG A 191 4.71 0.45 0.52
CA ARG A 191 5.18 -0.67 -0.32
C ARG A 191 5.19 -0.28 -1.80
N MET A 192 6.29 -0.58 -2.49
CA MET A 192 6.36 -0.57 -3.95
C MET A 192 5.67 -1.83 -4.48
N LEU A 193 4.60 -1.68 -5.26
CA LEU A 193 3.90 -2.80 -5.89
C LEU A 193 4.53 -3.18 -7.24
N GLY A 194 5.15 -2.22 -7.92
CA GLY A 194 5.89 -2.41 -9.17
C GLY A 194 5.26 -1.71 -10.37
N THR A 195 5.56 -2.23 -11.56
CA THR A 195 5.13 -1.66 -12.85
C THR A 195 4.10 -2.57 -13.51
N PHE A 196 3.03 -1.98 -14.05
CA PHE A 196 1.87 -2.72 -14.58
C PHE A 196 1.50 -2.22 -15.99
N SER A 197 1.30 -3.14 -16.94
CA SER A 197 0.85 -2.84 -18.29
C SER A 197 -0.68 -2.69 -18.36
N PRO A 198 -1.25 -2.02 -19.38
CA PRO A 198 -2.69 -1.99 -19.57
C PRO A 198 -3.20 -3.34 -20.08
N GLN A 199 -4.20 -3.93 -19.42
CA GLN A 199 -4.80 -5.21 -19.80
C GLN A 199 -6.28 -5.31 -19.39
N GLN A 200 -7.04 -6.18 -20.06
CA GLN A 200 -8.47 -6.38 -19.79
C GLN A 200 -8.74 -7.07 -18.44
N GLU A 201 -7.90 -8.05 -18.08
CA GLU A 201 -8.05 -8.81 -16.84
C GLU A 201 -7.54 -7.99 -15.64
N PRO A 202 -8.28 -7.92 -14.51
CA PRO A 202 -7.80 -7.21 -13.33
C PRO A 202 -6.53 -7.85 -12.74
N TYR A 203 -5.57 -7.02 -12.34
CA TYR A 203 -4.45 -7.45 -11.52
C TYR A 203 -4.91 -7.77 -10.10
N THR A 204 -4.22 -8.73 -9.47
CA THR A 204 -4.30 -8.98 -8.04
C THR A 204 -2.93 -8.87 -7.40
N TYR A 205 -2.81 -8.11 -6.31
CA TYR A 205 -1.57 -8.02 -5.52
C TYR A 205 -1.86 -8.39 -4.07
N GLU A 206 -1.16 -9.40 -3.54
CA GLU A 206 -1.26 -9.87 -2.15
C GLU A 206 -0.07 -9.36 -1.34
N LEU A 207 -0.33 -8.73 -0.19
CA LEU A 207 0.71 -8.32 0.76
C LEU A 207 1.20 -9.50 1.60
N GLU A 208 2.29 -9.26 2.33
CA GLU A 208 2.83 -10.17 3.35
C GLU A 208 1.78 -10.49 4.42
N GLU A 209 1.96 -11.61 5.13
CA GLU A 209 1.06 -12.00 6.21
C GLU A 209 1.33 -11.17 7.47
N GLU A 210 0.26 -10.56 7.99
CA GLU A 210 0.26 -9.73 9.19
C GLU A 210 -0.59 -10.39 10.28
N MET A 211 -0.39 -10.00 11.54
CA MET A 211 -1.15 -10.50 12.68
C MET A 211 -1.78 -9.33 13.44
N THR A 212 -3.09 -9.39 13.66
CA THR A 212 -3.78 -8.35 14.41
C THR A 212 -3.30 -8.26 15.87
N PRO A 213 -3.14 -7.05 16.44
CA PRO A 213 -2.74 -6.88 17.83
C PRO A 213 -3.76 -7.53 18.78
N SER A 214 -3.29 -7.86 19.99
CA SER A 214 -4.05 -8.63 20.99
C SER A 214 -4.11 -7.94 22.34
N GLY A 215 -5.18 -8.19 23.09
CA GLY A 215 -5.38 -7.72 24.45
C GLY A 215 -6.39 -6.58 24.56
N LEU A 216 -6.76 -6.23 25.80
CA LEU A 216 -7.87 -5.29 26.05
C LEU A 216 -7.68 -3.93 25.37
N PHE A 217 -6.44 -3.41 25.35
CA PHE A 217 -6.09 -2.13 24.72
C PHE A 217 -5.97 -2.19 23.19
N ALA A 218 -5.81 -3.37 22.60
CA ALA A 218 -5.80 -3.55 21.14
C ALA A 218 -7.21 -3.57 20.53
N ARG A 219 -8.24 -3.87 21.33
CA ARG A 219 -9.62 -3.93 20.83
C ARG A 219 -10.21 -2.54 20.59
N GLY A 220 -11.26 -2.50 19.78
CA GLY A 220 -12.03 -1.30 19.43
C GLY A 220 -11.80 -0.83 18.00
N THR A 221 -12.27 0.38 17.70
CA THR A 221 -12.25 0.97 16.36
C THR A 221 -10.91 1.60 16.01
N TYR A 222 -10.53 1.40 14.76
CA TYR A 222 -9.38 1.98 14.08
C TYR A 222 -9.86 2.79 12.88
N SER A 223 -9.14 3.85 12.53
CA SER A 223 -9.27 4.51 11.23
C SER A 223 -8.02 4.25 10.40
N ALA A 224 -8.17 4.18 9.09
CA ALA A 224 -7.08 3.98 8.15
C ALA A 224 -7.26 4.86 6.91
N ARG A 225 -6.14 5.27 6.32
CA ARG A 225 -6.08 6.01 5.06
C ARG A 225 -5.17 5.24 4.13
N THR A 226 -5.75 4.69 3.06
CA THR A 226 -5.00 4.00 2.01
C THR A 226 -4.84 4.91 0.79
N LYS A 227 -3.64 4.91 0.20
CA LYS A 227 -3.29 5.72 -0.94
C LYS A 227 -2.49 4.93 -1.98
N PHE A 228 -2.79 5.16 -3.26
CA PHE A 228 -2.09 4.58 -4.40
C PHE A 228 -1.54 5.69 -5.28
N VAL A 229 -0.22 5.74 -5.48
CA VAL A 229 0.49 6.78 -6.23
C VAL A 229 1.61 6.14 -7.06
N ASP A 230 1.86 6.59 -8.27
CA ASP A 230 3.00 6.13 -9.10
C ASP A 230 4.26 6.99 -8.96
N ASP A 231 5.30 6.69 -9.76
CA ASP A 231 6.52 7.49 -9.83
C ASP A 231 6.28 8.91 -10.40
N ASP A 232 5.31 9.08 -11.30
CA ASP A 232 4.88 10.38 -11.85
C ASP A 232 4.06 11.24 -10.84
N ARG A 233 3.89 10.75 -9.61
CA ARG A 233 3.11 11.36 -8.51
C ARG A 233 1.60 11.44 -8.77
N LYS A 234 1.07 10.70 -9.74
CA LYS A 234 -0.36 10.62 -10.01
C LYS A 234 -1.04 9.77 -8.94
N CYS A 235 -2.02 10.36 -8.27
CA CYS A 235 -2.83 9.67 -7.25
C CYS A 235 -4.03 8.97 -7.90
N TYR A 236 -4.16 7.65 -7.67
CA TYR A 236 -5.25 6.82 -8.22
C TYR A 236 -6.33 6.49 -7.20
N LEU A 237 -5.96 6.48 -5.93
CA LEU A 237 -6.88 6.30 -4.81
C LEU A 237 -6.30 7.05 -3.60
N ASP A 238 -7.14 7.79 -2.89
CA ASP A 238 -6.89 8.27 -1.53
C ASP A 238 -8.21 8.07 -0.77
N ALA A 239 -8.27 7.06 0.09
CA ALA A 239 -9.50 6.61 0.72
C ALA A 239 -9.32 6.40 2.22
N LYS A 240 -10.16 7.10 3.02
CA LYS A 240 -10.30 6.88 4.46
C LYS A 240 -11.37 5.80 4.72
N TYR A 241 -11.10 4.88 5.64
CA TYR A 241 -12.04 3.85 6.09
C TYR A 241 -11.85 3.55 7.58
N HIS A 242 -12.84 2.88 8.20
CA HIS A 242 -12.78 2.46 9.59
C HIS A 242 -12.92 0.94 9.69
N PHE A 243 -12.29 0.33 10.69
CA PHE A 243 -12.46 -1.08 10.99
C PHE A 243 -12.39 -1.33 12.50
N GLU A 244 -12.81 -2.50 12.95
CA GLU A 244 -12.78 -2.85 14.37
C GLU A 244 -11.92 -4.10 14.63
N ILE A 245 -11.22 -4.14 15.77
CA ILE A 245 -10.61 -5.37 16.29
C ILE A 245 -11.39 -5.82 17.52
N GLN A 246 -11.94 -7.03 17.46
CA GLN A 246 -12.76 -7.63 18.52
C GLN A 246 -12.11 -8.91 19.09
N LYS A 247 -12.52 -9.31 20.29
CA LYS A 247 -12.05 -10.55 20.94
C LYS A 247 -12.40 -11.82 20.13
N ASN A 248 -13.56 -11.79 19.48
CA ASN A 248 -14.11 -12.87 18.66
C ASN A 248 -14.49 -12.34 17.28
N TRP A 249 -14.59 -13.23 16.30
CA TRP A 249 -15.20 -12.87 15.02
C TRP A 249 -16.69 -12.55 15.19
N PRO A 250 -17.28 -11.68 14.34
CA PRO A 250 -18.72 -11.50 14.30
C PRO A 250 -19.40 -12.84 13.94
N ILE A 251 -20.45 -13.15 14.69
CA ILE A 251 -21.28 -14.34 14.49
C ILE A 251 -22.07 -14.12 13.19
N PRO A 252 -22.05 -15.06 12.22
CA PRO A 252 -22.93 -14.98 11.05
C PRO A 252 -24.40 -14.96 11.49
N HIS A 253 -25.18 -14.03 10.94
CA HIS A 253 -26.64 -13.99 11.08
C HIS A 253 -27.31 -15.02 10.16
#